data_AF-A0A351QX08-F1
#
_entry.id   AF-A0A351QX08-F1
#
_cell.length_a   1.000
_cell.length_b   1.000
_cell.length_c   1.000
_cell.angle_alpha   90.00
_cell.angle_beta   90.00
_cell.angle_gamma   90.00
#
_symmetry.space_group_name_H-M   'P 1'
#
loop_
_entity.id
_entity.type
_entity.pdbx_description
1 polymer ?
#
loop_
_entity_poly.entity_id
_entity_poly.type
_entity_poly.pdbx_seq_one_letter_code
_entity_poly.pdbx_strand_id
1 'polypeptide(L)' 'HAGLECGLLKEKMPDVDMISFGPNLFDVHTPNEHMSISSVERVWNFIKALLENIK' A
#
# COMPACT_ATOMS: atom_id res chain seq x y z
N HIS A 1 14.82 -1.31 -4.36
CA HIS A 1 14.76 0.15 -4.20
C HIS A 1 14.03 0.69 -5.40
N ALA A 2 12.77 1.06 -5.23
CA ALA A 2 11.88 1.56 -6.27
C ALA A 2 11.25 2.87 -5.80
N GLY A 3 10.80 3.70 -6.73
CA GLY A 3 10.06 4.92 -6.40
C GLY A 3 8.63 4.59 -6.00
N LEU A 4 8.12 5.27 -4.98
CA LEU A 4 6.70 5.33 -4.65
C LEU A 4 6.22 6.77 -4.77
N GLU A 5 4.97 6.94 -5.14
CA GLU A 5 4.33 8.24 -5.31
C GLU A 5 4.29 9.02 -4.00
N CYS A 6 4.34 8.37 -2.83
CA CYS A 6 4.46 9.05 -1.53
C CYS A 6 5.64 10.03 -1.48
N GLY A 7 6.76 9.74 -2.16
CA GLY A 7 7.89 10.68 -2.23
C GLY A 7 7.53 11.96 -2.98
N LEU A 8 6.89 11.82 -4.14
CA LEU A 8 6.42 12.95 -4.94
C LEU A 8 5.31 13.73 -4.23
N LEU A 9 4.37 13.02 -3.59
CA LEU A 9 3.26 13.64 -2.86
C LEU A 9 3.75 14.43 -1.65
N LYS A 10 4.75 13.93 -0.93
CA LYS A 10 5.34 14.64 0.23
C LYS A 10 6.00 15.95 -0.16
N GLU A 11 6.54 16.07 -1.38
CA GLU A 11 7.06 17.34 -1.90
C GLU A 11 5.96 18.41 -2.00
N LYS A 12 4.73 18.02 -2.37
CA LYS A 12 3.60 18.94 -2.54
C LYS A 12 2.77 19.12 -1.26
N MET A 13 2.79 18.13 -0.38
CA MET A 13 2.04 18.10 0.87
C MET A 13 3.00 17.83 2.04
N PRO A 14 3.86 18.81 2.41
CA PRO A 14 4.95 18.61 3.35
C PRO A 14 4.47 18.24 4.76
N ASP A 15 3.27 18.68 5.13
CA ASP A 15 2.73 18.48 6.48
C ASP A 15 1.91 17.18 6.64
N VAL A 16 1.72 16.41 5.56
CA VAL A 16 0.94 15.17 5.59
C VAL A 16 1.81 13.98 5.96
N ASP A 17 1.45 13.25 7.00
CA ASP A 17 2.05 11.95 7.30
C ASP A 17 1.50 10.89 6.35
N MET A 18 2.40 10.08 5.79
CA MET A 18 2.06 9.12 4.73
C MET A 18 2.62 7.75 5.07
N ILE A 19 1.79 6.73 4.85
CA ILE A 19 2.19 5.32 4.87
C ILE A 19 1.77 4.67 3.55
N SER A 20 2.57 3.74 3.06
CA SER A 20 2.25 2.90 1.90
C SER A 20 2.29 1.44 2.34
N PHE A 21 1.23 0.71 2.09
CA PHE A 21 1.10 -0.71 2.41
C PHE A 21 0.17 -1.39 1.39
N GLY A 22 0.31 -2.70 1.22
CA GLY A 22 -0.46 -3.46 0.23
C GLY A 22 -0.29 -4.97 0.41
N PRO A 23 -1.04 -5.76 -0.37
CA PRO A 23 -0.90 -7.22 -0.39
C PRO A 23 0.45 -7.66 -0.96
N ASN A 24 0.78 -8.93 -0.78
CA ASN A 24 1.97 -9.51 -1.40
C ASN A 24 1.69 -9.72 -2.90
N LEU A 25 2.43 -8.99 -3.73
CA LEU A 25 2.49 -9.18 -5.18
C LEU A 25 3.80 -9.85 -5.57
N PHE A 26 3.76 -10.61 -6.66
CA PHE A 26 4.90 -11.35 -7.20
C PHE A 26 5.01 -11.09 -8.70
N ASP A 27 6.25 -11.06 -9.19
CA ASP A 27 6.58 -10.91 -10.62
C ASP A 27 5.89 -9.70 -11.29
N VAL A 28 5.71 -8.62 -10.52
CA VAL A 28 5.07 -7.38 -10.96
C VAL A 28 5.76 -6.83 -12.21
N HIS A 29 4.97 -6.37 -13.18
CA HIS A 29 5.40 -5.91 -14.50
C HIS A 29 5.84 -7.03 -15.47
N THR A 30 5.40 -8.26 -15.24
CA THR A 30 5.60 -9.37 -16.19
C THR A 30 4.27 -10.05 -16.53
N PRO A 31 4.19 -10.85 -17.60
CA PRO A 31 2.99 -11.67 -17.86
C PRO A 31 2.67 -12.69 -16.75
N ASN A 32 3.62 -12.97 -15.85
CA ASN A 32 3.44 -13.85 -14.71
C ASN A 32 3.00 -13.11 -13.45
N GLU A 33 2.69 -11.80 -13.53
CA GLU A 33 2.26 -11.00 -12.39
C GLU A 33 1.05 -11.65 -11.69
N HIS A 34 1.17 -11.87 -10.39
CA HIS A 34 0.13 -12.47 -9.57
C HIS A 34 0.21 -12.00 -8.12
N MET A 35 -0.83 -12.27 -7.33
CA MET A 35 -0.90 -11.84 -5.94
C MET A 35 -1.46 -12.93 -5.03
N SER A 36 -1.08 -12.87 -3.74
CA SER A 36 -1.59 -13.78 -2.72
C SER A 36 -2.99 -13.38 -2.26
N ILE A 37 -3.99 -14.22 -2.54
CA ILE A 37 -5.39 -14.01 -2.12
C ILE A 37 -5.49 -13.83 -0.59
N SER A 38 -4.80 -14.68 0.18
CA SER A 38 -4.83 -14.55 1.66
C SER A 38 -4.18 -13.26 2.15
N SER A 39 -3.22 -12.68 1.41
CA SER A 39 -2.63 -11.39 1.76
C SER A 39 -3.57 -10.22 1.48
N VAL A 40 -4.37 -10.32 0.41
CA VAL A 40 -5.42 -9.34 0.10
C VAL A 40 -6.43 -9.28 1.23
N GLU A 41 -6.88 -10.43 1.74
CA GLU A 41 -7.81 -10.48 2.88
C GLU A 41 -7.21 -9.84 4.14
N ARG A 42 -5.93 -10.10 4.45
CA ARG A 42 -5.25 -9.47 5.59
C ARG A 42 -5.19 -7.95 5.45
N VAL A 43 -4.80 -7.45 4.28
CA VAL A 43 -4.73 -6.00 4.02
C VAL A 43 -6.12 -5.36 4.08
N TRP A 44 -7.15 -6.04 3.59
CA TRP A 44 -8.53 -5.57 3.69
C TRP A 44 -9.02 -5.46 5.14
N ASN A 45 -8.71 -6.45 5.97
CA ASN A 45 -9.06 -6.37 7.38
C ASN A 45 -8.24 -5.30 8.12
N PHE A 46 -6.97 -5.14 7.75
CA PHE A 46 -6.11 -4.10 8.31
C PHE A 46 -6.60 -2.69 7.95
N ILE A 47 -6.96 -2.41 6.68
CA ILE A 47 -7.42 -1.07 6.28
C ILE A 47 -8.71 -0.68 7.00
N LYS A 48 -9.67 -1.61 7.15
CA LYS A 48 -10.88 -1.36 7.94
C LYS A 48 -10.55 -1.03 9.39
N ALA A 49 -9.72 -1.86 10.02
CA ALA A 49 -9.31 -1.64 11.42
C ALA A 49 -8.56 -0.31 11.58
N LEU A 50 -7.68 0.05 10.64
CA LEU A 50 -6.96 1.32 10.64
C LEU A 50 -7.94 2.50 10.57
N LEU A 51 -8.88 2.47 9.62
CA LEU A 51 -9.88 3.54 9.46
C LEU A 51 -10.81 3.68 10.67
N GLU A 52 -11.23 2.56 11.27
CA GLU A 52 -12.04 2.56 12.50
C GLU A 52 -11.31 3.18 13.71
N ASN A 53 -9.98 3.17 13.71
CA ASN A 53 -9.15 3.63 14.82
C ASN A 53 -8.48 4.99 14.57
N ILE A 54 -8.59 5.55 13.37
CA ILE A 54 -8.16 6.92 13.07
C ILE A 54 -9.18 7.90 13.67
N LYS A 55 -8.68 8.91 14.39
CA LYS A 55 -9.47 9.93 15.08
C LYS A 55 -9.48 11.25 14.32
#